data_AF-A0A1B7NQP9-F1
#
_entry.id   AF-A0A1B7NQP9-F1
#
_cell.length_a   1.000
_cell.length_b   1.000
_cell.length_c   1.000
_cell.angle_alpha   90.00
_cell.angle_beta   90.00
_cell.angle_gamma   90.00
#
_symmetry.space_group_name_H-M   'P 1'
#
loop_
_entity.id
_entity.type
_entity.pdbx_description
1 polymer ?
#
loop_
_entity_poly.entity_id
_entity_poly.type
_entity_poly.pdbx_seq_one_letter_code
_entity_poly.pdbx_strand_id
1 'polypeptide(L)'
;MTSRLAAARYGKDNVRVYKVHRNQETGVHTVVEMTVCVLLEGDIETSYTEADNSVVVATDSMKNTIYIMAKLHPVTPPELFAAILGSHFTSTYPHIHTAHINIITHRWTRMTIDGQPHPHSFLRDGTETRNVSATVTDGSSSNAAITLTSSISNLSVLKSTNSQFHSFLRDEYTTLPETWDRVMSTDVDASWTWLPFPSLDAVKREIPKFDETWRAARDITLRTFAQDNSASVQNSMYKMAEQILAVQPGLLGSVEYSLPNKHYFDKGGSCR
;
A
#
# COMPACT_ATOMS: atom_id res chain seq x y z
N MET A 1 5.50 -36.28 21.60
CA MET A 1 5.21 -34.83 21.58
C MET A 1 3.82 -34.66 21.01
N THR A 2 2.94 -33.94 21.68
CA THR A 2 1.65 -33.51 21.13
C THR A 2 1.85 -32.23 20.33
N SER A 3 1.28 -32.16 19.13
CA SER A 3 1.25 -30.96 18.30
C SER A 3 0.32 -29.91 18.91
N ARG A 4 0.63 -28.61 18.71
CA ARG A 4 -0.22 -27.48 19.09
C ARG A 4 -0.26 -26.43 17.97
N LEU A 5 -1.34 -25.67 17.88
CA LEU A 5 -1.45 -24.56 16.93
C LEU A 5 -0.58 -23.38 17.42
N ALA A 6 0.40 -22.96 16.62
CA ALA A 6 1.33 -21.89 17.00
C ALA A 6 0.80 -20.49 16.67
N ALA A 7 0.09 -20.36 15.54
CA ALA A 7 -0.59 -19.15 15.09
C ALA A 7 -1.65 -19.55 14.05
N ALA A 8 -2.75 -18.81 13.99
CA ALA A 8 -3.77 -19.01 12.97
C ALA A 8 -4.46 -17.70 12.61
N ARG A 9 -4.69 -17.52 11.31
CA ARG A 9 -5.55 -16.49 10.76
C ARG A 9 -6.30 -17.04 9.57
N TYR A 10 -7.53 -16.60 9.36
CA TYR A 10 -8.34 -17.01 8.20
C TYR A 10 -9.20 -15.84 7.73
N GLY A 11 -9.71 -15.92 6.50
CA GLY A 11 -10.67 -14.93 6.05
C GLY A 11 -10.94 -14.95 4.55
N LYS A 12 -11.11 -13.76 3.97
CA LYS A 12 -11.50 -13.57 2.58
C LYS A 12 -10.49 -12.69 1.85
N ASP A 13 -10.05 -13.14 0.70
CA ASP A 13 -9.12 -12.44 -0.17
C ASP A 13 -9.75 -12.18 -1.56
N ASN A 14 -9.14 -11.30 -2.34
CA ASN A 14 -9.54 -10.94 -3.71
C ASN A 14 -10.99 -10.42 -3.83
N VAL A 15 -11.49 -9.69 -2.83
CA VAL A 15 -12.82 -9.09 -2.87
C VAL A 15 -12.77 -7.78 -3.63
N ARG A 16 -13.21 -7.79 -4.89
CA ARG A 16 -13.33 -6.57 -5.71
C ARG A 16 -14.50 -5.72 -5.25
N VAL A 17 -14.25 -4.43 -5.03
CA VAL A 17 -15.24 -3.42 -4.61
C VAL A 17 -15.12 -2.21 -5.52
N TYR A 18 -16.26 -1.74 -6.03
CA TYR A 18 -16.37 -0.49 -6.77
C TYR A 18 -17.39 0.41 -6.08
N LYS A 19 -17.06 1.68 -5.89
CA LYS A 19 -17.98 2.70 -5.36
C LYS A 19 -17.95 3.94 -6.24
N VAL A 20 -19.13 4.44 -6.58
CA VAL A 20 -19.31 5.70 -7.30
C VAL A 20 -20.00 6.72 -6.39
N HIS A 21 -19.44 7.92 -6.33
CA HIS A 21 -20.09 9.10 -5.79
C HIS A 21 -20.65 9.92 -6.96
N ARG A 22 -21.94 10.27 -6.92
CA ARG A 22 -22.61 11.07 -7.95
C ARG A 22 -23.06 12.39 -7.33
N ASN A 23 -22.39 13.48 -7.67
CA ASN A 23 -22.82 14.80 -7.26
C ASN A 23 -23.96 15.25 -8.21
N GLN A 24 -25.19 15.30 -7.68
CA GLN A 24 -26.38 15.63 -8.47
C GLN A 24 -26.42 17.11 -8.90
N GLU A 25 -25.82 18.01 -8.12
CA GLU A 25 -25.81 19.45 -8.40
C GLU A 25 -24.91 19.80 -9.58
N THR A 26 -23.75 19.15 -9.67
CA THR A 26 -22.74 19.41 -10.70
C THR A 26 -22.75 18.40 -11.85
N GLY A 27 -23.43 17.26 -11.68
CA GLY A 27 -23.37 16.12 -12.60
C GLY A 27 -22.04 15.36 -12.59
N VAL A 28 -21.10 15.73 -11.71
CA VAL A 28 -19.77 15.12 -11.64
C VAL A 28 -19.83 13.81 -10.85
N HIS A 29 -19.33 12.73 -11.45
CA HIS A 29 -19.13 11.44 -10.80
C HIS A 29 -17.68 11.28 -10.38
N THR A 30 -17.42 10.61 -9.26
CA THR A 30 -16.09 10.16 -8.82
C THR A 30 -16.15 8.68 -8.51
N VAL A 31 -15.16 7.91 -8.93
CA VAL A 31 -15.13 6.45 -8.78
C VAL A 31 -13.92 6.01 -7.99
N VAL A 32 -14.10 4.93 -7.22
CA VAL A 32 -13.03 4.25 -6.49
C VAL A 32 -13.23 2.76 -6.73
N GLU A 33 -12.16 2.09 -7.14
CA GLU A 33 -12.12 0.64 -7.26
C GLU A 33 -10.98 0.10 -6.43
N MET A 34 -11.25 -0.98 -5.70
CA MET A 34 -10.27 -1.61 -4.82
C MET A 34 -10.42 -3.12 -4.79
N THR A 35 -9.34 -3.80 -4.43
CA THR A 35 -9.33 -5.22 -4.05
C THR A 35 -9.01 -5.32 -2.57
N VAL A 36 -9.89 -5.96 -1.80
CA VAL A 36 -9.84 -6.02 -0.33
C VAL A 36 -9.57 -7.45 0.12
N CYS A 37 -8.70 -7.57 1.11
CA CYS A 37 -8.44 -8.79 1.87
C CYS A 37 -8.65 -8.53 3.37
N VAL A 38 -9.30 -9.48 4.04
CA VAL A 38 -9.52 -9.47 5.49
C VAL A 38 -9.11 -10.82 6.06
N LEU A 39 -8.24 -10.82 7.05
CA LEU A 39 -7.86 -12.00 7.84
C LEU A 39 -8.07 -11.72 9.32
N LEU A 40 -8.65 -12.67 10.06
CA LEU A 40 -8.98 -12.54 11.48
C LEU A 40 -8.16 -13.53 12.32
N GLU A 41 -7.74 -13.07 13.51
CA GLU A 41 -7.12 -13.87 14.57
C GLU A 41 -7.93 -13.75 15.86
N GLY A 42 -7.90 -14.79 16.68
CA GLY A 42 -8.62 -14.81 17.95
C GLY A 42 -8.69 -16.21 18.55
N ASP A 43 -9.68 -16.44 19.40
CA ASP A 43 -9.99 -17.74 20.01
C ASP A 43 -10.65 -18.69 18.98
N ILE A 44 -9.88 -19.09 17.97
CA ILE A 44 -10.35 -19.88 16.82
C ILE A 44 -9.73 -21.28 16.72
N GLU A 45 -8.87 -21.66 17.68
CA GLU A 45 -8.09 -22.91 17.65
C GLU A 45 -8.99 -24.15 17.53
N THR A 46 -10.13 -24.19 18.21
CA THR A 46 -11.06 -25.34 18.24
C THR A 46 -11.62 -25.67 16.86
N SER A 47 -11.69 -24.71 15.94
CA SER A 47 -12.06 -24.98 14.54
C SER A 47 -11.03 -25.86 13.81
N TYR A 48 -9.76 -25.80 14.20
CA TYR A 48 -8.66 -26.59 13.63
C TYR A 48 -8.47 -27.92 14.36
N THR A 49 -8.59 -27.92 15.69
CA THR A 49 -8.21 -29.06 16.53
C THR A 49 -9.39 -29.97 16.90
N GLU A 50 -10.61 -29.42 16.93
CA GLU A 50 -11.82 -30.10 17.42
C GLU A 50 -12.97 -30.11 16.40
N ALA A 51 -12.74 -29.55 15.21
CA ALA A 51 -13.77 -29.34 14.17
C ALA A 51 -14.98 -28.52 14.66
N ASP A 52 -14.76 -27.62 15.62
CA ASP A 52 -15.78 -26.71 16.15
C ASP A 52 -15.90 -25.46 15.28
N ASN A 53 -16.96 -25.40 14.47
CA ASN A 53 -17.24 -24.23 13.63
C ASN A 53 -17.96 -23.09 14.36
N SER A 54 -18.28 -23.21 15.66
CA SER A 54 -19.01 -22.17 16.39
C SER A 54 -18.22 -20.85 16.54
N VAL A 55 -16.89 -20.94 16.49
CA VAL A 55 -15.94 -19.81 16.53
C VAL A 55 -15.62 -19.22 15.15
N VAL A 56 -16.27 -19.70 14.08
CA VAL A 56 -15.95 -19.30 12.70
C VAL A 56 -16.98 -18.30 12.17
N VAL A 57 -16.53 -17.05 11.97
CA VAL A 57 -17.17 -16.07 11.08
C VAL A 57 -16.97 -16.50 9.64
N ALA A 58 -18.00 -17.09 9.03
CA ALA A 58 -17.91 -17.58 7.66
C ALA A 58 -17.31 -16.54 6.69
N THR A 59 -16.40 -16.97 5.82
CA THR A 59 -15.68 -16.03 4.92
C THR A 59 -16.62 -15.35 3.91
N ASP A 60 -17.79 -15.95 3.62
CA ASP A 60 -18.85 -15.29 2.86
C ASP A 60 -19.50 -14.14 3.63
N SER A 61 -19.73 -14.29 4.94
CA SER A 61 -20.17 -13.20 5.82
C SER A 61 -19.15 -12.07 5.85
N MET A 62 -17.85 -12.38 5.91
CA MET A 62 -16.79 -11.37 5.83
C MET A 62 -16.81 -10.59 4.51
N LYS A 63 -17.02 -11.29 3.38
CA LYS A 63 -17.23 -10.66 2.06
C LYS A 63 -18.43 -9.71 2.07
N ASN A 64 -19.56 -10.15 2.64
CA ASN A 64 -20.77 -9.34 2.75
C ASN A 64 -20.53 -8.11 3.63
N THR A 65 -19.80 -8.26 4.75
CA THR A 65 -19.37 -7.15 5.61
C THR A 65 -18.55 -6.12 4.82
N ILE A 66 -17.58 -6.53 3.99
CA ILE A 66 -16.81 -5.59 3.14
C ILE A 66 -17.75 -4.72 2.30
N TYR A 67 -18.75 -5.32 1.63
CA TYR A 67 -19.72 -4.58 0.82
C TYR A 67 -20.63 -3.66 1.64
N ILE A 68 -21.12 -4.14 2.78
CA ILE A 68 -21.98 -3.36 3.68
C ILE A 68 -21.20 -2.16 4.22
N MET A 69 -19.97 -2.35 4.69
CA MET A 69 -19.14 -1.27 5.20
C MET A 69 -18.78 -0.28 4.10
N ALA A 70 -18.47 -0.74 2.89
CA ALA A 70 -18.25 0.14 1.75
C ALA A 70 -19.50 0.94 1.38
N LYS A 71 -20.71 0.42 1.61
CA LYS A 71 -21.97 1.16 1.41
C LYS A 71 -22.18 2.22 2.50
N LEU A 72 -21.95 1.87 3.76
CA LEU A 72 -22.25 2.71 4.93
C LEU A 72 -21.19 3.79 5.20
N HIS A 73 -19.95 3.56 4.80
CA HIS A 73 -18.82 4.43 5.15
C HIS A 73 -18.07 4.98 3.93
N PRO A 74 -17.30 6.07 4.08
CA PRO A 74 -16.34 6.49 3.07
C PRO A 74 -15.31 5.38 2.81
N VAL A 75 -14.96 5.20 1.53
CA VAL A 75 -13.90 4.25 1.11
C VAL A 75 -12.57 4.95 0.84
N THR A 76 -12.52 6.27 1.05
CA THR A 76 -11.36 7.14 0.86
C THR A 76 -11.19 8.06 2.07
N PRO A 77 -9.95 8.30 2.54
CA PRO A 77 -8.72 7.62 2.13
C PRO A 77 -8.77 6.11 2.51
N PRO A 78 -8.09 5.22 1.77
CA PRO A 78 -8.17 3.78 2.02
C PRO A 78 -7.70 3.41 3.44
N GLU A 79 -6.79 4.19 4.03
CA GLU A 79 -6.35 4.06 5.43
C GLU A 79 -7.51 4.15 6.43
N LEU A 80 -8.43 5.10 6.22
CA LEU A 80 -9.62 5.23 7.04
C LEU A 80 -10.53 4.01 6.87
N PHE A 81 -10.76 3.58 5.63
CA PHE A 81 -11.65 2.45 5.38
C PHE A 81 -11.10 1.15 5.96
N ALA A 82 -9.79 0.92 5.85
CA ALA A 82 -9.12 -0.22 6.48
C ALA A 82 -9.29 -0.22 8.00
N ALA A 83 -9.09 0.93 8.65
CA ALA A 83 -9.28 1.07 10.09
C ALA A 83 -10.74 0.83 10.52
N ILE A 84 -11.72 1.38 9.77
CA ILE A 84 -13.15 1.16 10.02
C ILE A 84 -13.50 -0.33 9.93
N LEU A 85 -13.04 -1.00 8.87
CA LEU A 85 -13.34 -2.39 8.61
C LEU A 85 -12.72 -3.31 9.67
N GLY A 86 -11.45 -3.10 10.02
CA GLY A 86 -10.78 -3.87 11.07
C GLY A 86 -11.45 -3.68 12.44
N SER A 87 -11.77 -2.42 12.78
CA SER A 87 -12.44 -2.10 14.06
C SER A 87 -13.81 -2.77 14.17
N HIS A 88 -14.55 -2.88 13.06
CA HIS A 88 -15.83 -3.57 13.08
C HIS A 88 -15.71 -5.04 13.47
N PHE A 89 -14.73 -5.78 12.92
CA PHE A 89 -14.58 -7.19 13.26
C PHE A 89 -14.20 -7.38 14.74
N THR A 90 -13.22 -6.63 15.23
CA THR A 90 -12.74 -6.74 16.62
C THR A 90 -13.76 -6.24 17.65
N SER A 91 -14.65 -5.30 17.29
CA SER A 91 -15.71 -4.84 18.20
C SER A 91 -17.00 -5.64 18.11
N THR A 92 -17.24 -6.37 17.01
CA THR A 92 -18.49 -7.13 16.81
C THR A 92 -18.39 -8.54 17.39
N TYR A 93 -17.22 -9.18 17.28
CA TYR A 93 -17.03 -10.58 17.67
C TYR A 93 -16.06 -10.66 18.87
N PRO A 94 -16.55 -10.95 20.09
CA PRO A 94 -15.71 -10.93 21.30
C PRO A 94 -14.53 -11.91 21.29
N HIS A 95 -14.61 -12.97 20.50
CA HIS A 95 -13.55 -13.99 20.35
C HIS A 95 -12.54 -13.63 19.24
N ILE A 96 -12.69 -12.49 18.56
CA ILE A 96 -11.77 -12.03 17.50
C ILE A 96 -10.95 -10.86 18.04
N HIS A 97 -9.65 -11.11 18.22
CA HIS A 97 -8.74 -10.16 18.87
C HIS A 97 -8.00 -9.27 17.88
N THR A 98 -7.75 -9.75 16.65
CA THR A 98 -7.02 -8.99 15.63
C THR A 98 -7.66 -9.13 14.26
N ALA A 99 -7.77 -8.01 13.54
CA ALA A 99 -8.15 -7.97 12.14
C ALA A 99 -7.03 -7.37 11.30
N HIS A 100 -6.59 -8.12 10.29
CA HIS A 100 -5.63 -7.68 9.28
C HIS A 100 -6.37 -7.34 7.99
N ILE A 101 -6.26 -6.09 7.55
CA ILE A 101 -6.94 -5.57 6.37
C ILE A 101 -5.89 -5.14 5.36
N ASN A 102 -5.94 -5.68 4.14
CA ASN A 102 -5.14 -5.19 3.02
C ASN A 102 -6.07 -4.65 1.94
N ILE A 103 -5.78 -3.46 1.44
CA ILE A 103 -6.55 -2.82 0.37
C ILE A 103 -5.58 -2.40 -0.73
N ILE A 104 -5.85 -2.85 -1.95
CA ILE A 104 -5.19 -2.38 -3.17
C ILE A 104 -6.15 -1.43 -3.86
N THR A 105 -5.80 -0.14 -3.99
CA THR A 105 -6.62 0.85 -4.69
C THR A 105 -6.17 0.96 -6.14
N HIS A 106 -7.08 0.68 -7.06
CA HIS A 106 -6.86 0.82 -8.50
C HIS A 106 -7.15 2.25 -8.94
N ARG A 107 -6.20 2.85 -9.67
CA ARG A 107 -6.29 4.22 -10.19
C ARG A 107 -7.27 4.30 -11.35
N TRP A 108 -8.26 5.17 -11.22
CA TRP A 108 -9.12 5.61 -12.30
C TRP A 108 -8.93 7.12 -12.49
N THR A 109 -8.10 7.49 -13.46
CA THR A 109 -7.79 8.89 -13.75
C THR A 109 -8.88 9.48 -14.62
N ARG A 110 -9.46 10.60 -14.18
CA ARG A 110 -10.48 11.33 -14.94
C ARG A 110 -9.89 11.76 -16.28
N MET A 111 -10.59 11.44 -17.37
CA MET A 111 -10.19 11.87 -18.71
C MET A 111 -10.31 13.39 -18.84
N THR A 112 -9.38 14.00 -19.58
CA THR A 112 -9.48 15.39 -20.02
C THR A 112 -9.77 15.40 -21.52
N ILE A 113 -10.89 15.98 -21.92
CA ILE A 113 -11.34 16.09 -23.32
C ILE A 113 -11.45 17.58 -23.66
N ASP A 114 -10.83 18.01 -24.75
CA ASP A 114 -10.81 19.42 -25.18
C ASP A 114 -10.36 20.40 -24.07
N GLY A 115 -9.38 19.99 -23.27
CA GLY A 115 -8.84 20.78 -22.17
C GLY A 115 -9.69 20.80 -20.90
N GLN A 116 -10.82 20.07 -20.86
CA GLN A 116 -11.73 20.04 -19.72
C GLN A 116 -11.86 18.63 -19.10
N PRO A 117 -11.96 18.52 -17.76
CA PRO A 117 -12.17 17.24 -17.09
C PRO A 117 -13.56 16.67 -17.41
N HIS A 118 -13.62 15.43 -17.91
CA HIS A 118 -14.89 14.78 -18.23
C HIS A 118 -15.68 14.42 -16.96
N PRO A 119 -17.00 14.67 -16.89
CA PRO A 119 -17.77 14.49 -15.66
C PRO A 119 -17.83 13.04 -15.14
N HIS A 120 -17.68 12.04 -16.02
CA HIS A 120 -17.89 10.63 -15.64
C HIS A 120 -17.12 9.61 -16.49
N SER A 121 -16.03 10.01 -17.15
CA SER A 121 -15.18 9.09 -17.94
C SER A 121 -13.77 9.03 -17.38
N PHE A 122 -13.24 7.82 -17.26
CA PHE A 122 -11.98 7.53 -16.57
C PHE A 122 -11.15 6.54 -17.37
N LEU A 123 -9.82 6.64 -17.25
CA LEU A 123 -8.87 5.71 -17.85
C LEU A 123 -7.93 5.10 -16.79
N ARG A 124 -7.42 3.91 -17.06
CA ARG A 124 -6.42 3.23 -16.22
C ARG A 124 -5.02 3.63 -16.69
N ASP A 125 -4.39 4.58 -16.00
CA ASP A 125 -3.15 5.24 -16.41
C ASP A 125 -1.88 4.50 -15.92
N GLY A 126 -1.80 3.22 -16.24
CA GLY A 126 -0.71 2.34 -15.82
C GLY A 126 -1.10 1.37 -14.70
N THR A 127 -0.10 0.64 -14.19
CA THR A 127 -0.27 -0.43 -13.20
C THR A 127 -0.13 0.05 -11.76
N GLU A 128 0.29 1.31 -11.55
CA GLU A 128 0.45 1.92 -10.23
C GLU A 128 -0.81 1.75 -9.37
N THR A 129 -0.61 1.38 -8.11
CA THR A 129 -1.67 1.30 -7.09
C THR A 129 -1.28 2.06 -5.82
N ARG A 130 -2.31 2.49 -5.08
CA ARG A 130 -2.17 2.99 -3.71
C ARG A 130 -2.69 1.91 -2.77
N ASN A 131 -1.83 1.37 -1.92
CA ASN A 131 -2.20 0.28 -1.05
C ASN A 131 -2.13 0.69 0.42
N VAL A 132 -2.91 0.00 1.25
CA VAL A 132 -2.78 0.08 2.71
C VAL A 132 -2.86 -1.32 3.31
N SER A 133 -2.01 -1.56 4.31
CA SER A 133 -2.13 -2.65 5.26
C SER A 133 -2.50 -2.07 6.62
N ALA A 134 -3.52 -2.61 7.26
CA ALA A 134 -3.94 -2.26 8.61
C ALA A 134 -3.96 -3.50 9.49
N THR A 135 -3.43 -3.38 10.70
CA THR A 135 -3.64 -4.36 11.78
C THR A 135 -4.37 -3.65 12.91
N VAL A 136 -5.54 -4.17 13.26
CA VAL A 136 -6.42 -3.61 14.31
C VAL A 136 -6.57 -4.65 15.40
N THR A 137 -6.22 -4.30 16.64
CA THR A 137 -6.36 -5.17 17.83
C THR A 137 -7.49 -4.70 18.75
N ASP A 138 -8.16 -5.62 19.44
CA ASP A 138 -9.39 -5.39 20.24
C ASP A 138 -9.22 -4.54 21.52
N GLY A 139 -8.00 -4.14 21.88
CA GLY A 139 -7.74 -3.21 22.99
C GLY A 139 -7.97 -3.75 24.40
N SER A 140 -8.33 -5.04 24.54
CA SER A 140 -8.41 -5.73 25.83
C SER A 140 -7.06 -5.72 26.58
N SER A 141 -5.95 -5.60 25.85
CA SER A 141 -4.62 -5.29 26.34
C SER A 141 -4.34 -3.77 26.32
N SER A 142 -4.98 -3.01 27.21
CA SER A 142 -4.69 -1.62 27.62
C SER A 142 -4.40 -0.51 26.59
N ASN A 143 -4.39 -0.76 25.28
CA ASN A 143 -4.25 0.21 24.19
C ASN A 143 -4.70 -0.46 22.88
N ALA A 144 -5.93 -0.25 22.40
CA ALA A 144 -6.31 -0.69 21.06
C ALA A 144 -5.35 -0.04 20.03
N ALA A 145 -4.42 -0.81 19.50
CA ALA A 145 -3.44 -0.31 18.54
C ALA A 145 -3.96 -0.56 17.13
N ILE A 146 -4.05 0.51 16.34
CA ILE A 146 -4.23 0.44 14.90
C ILE A 146 -2.87 0.78 14.29
N THR A 147 -2.23 -0.22 13.69
CA THR A 147 -1.00 -0.03 12.91
C THR A 147 -1.38 0.07 11.44
N LEU A 148 -0.90 1.12 10.77
CA LEU A 148 -1.15 1.37 9.36
C LEU A 148 0.19 1.44 8.61
N THR A 149 0.22 0.81 7.44
CA THR A 149 1.29 0.98 6.45
C THR A 149 0.64 1.34 5.13
N SER A 150 0.94 2.54 4.62
CA SER A 150 0.52 2.98 3.30
C SER A 150 1.62 2.70 2.29
N SER A 151 1.28 2.50 1.02
CA SER A 151 2.29 2.29 -0.02
C SER A 151 1.85 2.72 -1.41
N ILE A 152 2.85 2.95 -2.24
CA ILE A 152 2.77 2.99 -3.70
C ILE A 152 3.38 1.69 -4.19
N SER A 153 2.71 1.01 -5.12
CA SER A 153 3.27 -0.19 -5.75
C SER A 153 3.17 -0.13 -7.26
N ASN A 154 4.09 -0.81 -7.94
CA ASN A 154 4.14 -0.93 -9.40
C ASN A 154 4.21 0.44 -10.14
N LEU A 155 4.92 1.41 -9.57
CA LEU A 155 5.22 2.68 -10.26
C LEU A 155 6.46 2.50 -11.15
N SER A 156 6.25 2.18 -12.42
CA SER A 156 7.34 1.97 -13.39
C SER A 156 7.96 3.30 -13.83
N VAL A 157 9.29 3.40 -13.72
CA VAL A 157 10.07 4.57 -14.15
C VAL A 157 11.35 4.16 -14.89
N LEU A 158 11.84 5.06 -15.75
CA LEU A 158 13.10 4.90 -16.47
C LEU A 158 13.77 6.26 -16.65
N LYS A 159 15.09 6.31 -16.44
CA LYS A 159 15.96 7.40 -16.90
C LYS A 159 17.05 6.83 -17.80
N SER A 160 17.32 7.53 -18.90
CA SER A 160 18.20 7.04 -19.97
C SER A 160 19.69 7.34 -19.75
N THR A 161 20.01 8.20 -18.78
CA THR A 161 21.36 8.66 -18.42
C THR A 161 21.33 9.17 -16.97
N ASN A 162 22.42 9.74 -16.46
CA ASN A 162 22.56 10.24 -15.08
C ASN A 162 22.29 9.15 -14.02
N SER A 163 22.74 7.93 -14.33
CA SER A 163 22.91 6.83 -13.39
C SER A 163 24.29 6.23 -13.62
N GLN A 164 24.98 5.92 -12.53
CA GLN A 164 26.35 5.43 -12.52
C GLN A 164 26.43 4.20 -11.61
N PHE A 165 27.47 3.41 -11.78
CA PHE A 165 27.83 2.34 -10.86
C PHE A 165 29.29 1.94 -11.07
N HIS A 166 30.14 2.40 -10.17
CA HIS A 166 31.59 2.18 -10.19
C HIS A 166 32.11 2.05 -8.76
N SER A 167 33.39 1.71 -8.63
CA SER A 167 34.11 1.56 -7.35
C SER A 167 33.45 0.56 -6.39
N PHE A 168 32.75 -0.45 -6.92
CA PHE A 168 32.23 -1.56 -6.15
C PHE A 168 33.35 -2.57 -5.85
N LEU A 169 33.15 -3.37 -4.80
CA LEU A 169 34.08 -4.44 -4.42
C LEU A 169 34.32 -5.38 -5.60
N ARG A 170 35.58 -5.73 -5.83
CA ARG A 170 36.00 -6.65 -6.88
C ARG A 170 36.70 -7.85 -6.26
N ASP A 171 36.26 -9.03 -6.66
CA ASP A 171 36.80 -10.32 -6.27
C ASP A 171 36.88 -11.26 -7.49
N GLU A 172 37.21 -12.54 -7.26
CA GLU A 172 37.30 -13.57 -8.30
C GLU A 172 35.98 -13.88 -9.03
N TYR A 173 34.84 -13.40 -8.52
CA TYR A 173 33.51 -13.59 -9.13
C TYR A 173 33.06 -12.35 -9.94
N THR A 174 33.82 -11.26 -9.90
CA THR A 174 33.39 -9.97 -10.44
C THR A 174 33.73 -9.82 -11.92
N THR A 175 32.73 -10.01 -12.79
CA THR A 175 32.83 -9.78 -14.25
C THR A 175 32.22 -8.46 -14.71
N LEU A 176 31.42 -7.81 -13.87
CA LEU A 176 30.72 -6.57 -14.20
C LEU A 176 31.74 -5.43 -14.44
N PRO A 177 31.70 -4.74 -15.59
CA PRO A 177 32.45 -3.52 -15.80
C PRO A 177 31.84 -2.37 -15.02
N GLU A 178 32.68 -1.43 -14.60
CA GLU A 178 32.23 -0.16 -14.03
C GLU A 178 31.62 0.73 -15.12
N THR A 179 30.68 1.59 -14.75
CA THR A 179 30.10 2.58 -15.65
C THR A 179 29.85 3.91 -14.96
N TRP A 180 30.08 4.99 -15.72
CA TRP A 180 29.80 6.37 -15.34
C TRP A 180 28.57 6.94 -16.05
N ASP A 181 27.94 6.16 -16.94
CA ASP A 181 26.65 6.50 -17.52
C ASP A 181 25.91 5.23 -17.95
N ARG A 182 24.68 5.04 -17.48
CA ARG A 182 23.84 3.90 -17.82
C ARG A 182 22.36 4.26 -17.73
N VAL A 183 21.54 3.45 -18.39
CA VAL A 183 20.09 3.41 -18.16
C VAL A 183 19.80 2.87 -16.75
N MET A 184 18.83 3.46 -16.08
CA MET A 184 18.25 2.94 -14.84
C MET A 184 16.73 2.85 -14.99
N SER A 185 16.18 1.67 -14.72
CA SER A 185 14.75 1.43 -14.70
C SER A 185 14.38 0.55 -13.52
N THR A 186 13.24 0.84 -12.89
CA THR A 186 12.72 0.11 -11.74
C THR A 186 11.20 0.19 -11.75
N ASP A 187 10.57 -0.80 -11.12
CA ASP A 187 9.19 -0.66 -10.65
C ASP A 187 9.28 -0.26 -9.17
N VAL A 188 8.80 0.92 -8.81
CA VAL A 188 8.91 1.43 -7.45
C VAL A 188 7.81 0.82 -6.59
N ASP A 189 8.24 0.09 -5.55
CA ASP A 189 7.43 -0.22 -4.38
C ASP A 189 7.99 0.57 -3.18
N ALA A 190 7.19 1.51 -2.69
CA ALA A 190 7.54 2.39 -1.57
C ALA A 190 6.45 2.32 -0.50
N SER A 191 6.81 2.06 0.74
CA SER A 191 5.86 2.01 1.86
C SER A 191 6.30 2.92 3.00
N TRP A 192 5.33 3.43 3.75
CA TRP A 192 5.57 4.18 4.98
C TRP A 192 4.64 3.69 6.08
N THR A 193 5.23 3.39 7.22
CA THR A 193 4.50 2.92 8.40
C THR A 193 4.22 4.10 9.30
N TRP A 194 2.95 4.29 9.62
CA TRP A 194 2.49 5.30 10.56
C TRP A 194 2.79 4.84 11.98
N LEU A 195 3.08 5.77 12.88
CA LEU A 195 3.10 5.47 14.31
C LEU A 195 1.72 4.93 14.73
N PRO A 196 1.66 3.97 15.68
CA PRO A 196 0.41 3.33 16.06
C PRO A 196 -0.65 4.34 16.52
N PHE A 197 -1.87 4.20 16.00
CA PHE A 197 -3.01 5.00 16.44
C PHE A 197 -3.73 4.29 17.60
N PRO A 198 -4.07 4.99 18.69
CA PRO A 198 -4.72 4.38 19.85
C PRO A 198 -6.22 4.11 19.66
N SER A 199 -6.83 4.61 18.57
CA SER A 199 -8.25 4.40 18.29
C SER A 199 -8.62 4.79 16.86
N LEU A 200 -9.80 4.37 16.41
CA LEU A 200 -10.38 4.81 15.15
C LEU A 200 -10.60 6.33 15.11
N ASP A 201 -10.89 6.98 16.24
CA ASP A 201 -11.04 8.44 16.28
C ASP A 201 -9.70 9.16 16.14
N ALA A 202 -8.60 8.56 16.60
CA ALA A 202 -7.26 9.08 16.31
C ALA A 202 -6.96 9.00 14.81
N VAL A 203 -7.29 7.89 14.14
CA VAL A 203 -7.18 7.77 12.67
C VAL A 203 -8.02 8.84 11.96
N LYS A 204 -9.26 9.09 12.42
CA LYS A 204 -10.14 10.11 11.81
C LYS A 204 -9.56 11.52 11.88
N ARG A 205 -8.82 11.87 12.95
CA ARG A 205 -8.19 13.20 13.08
C ARG A 205 -7.10 13.43 12.03
N GLU A 206 -6.48 12.36 11.53
CA GLU A 206 -5.37 12.44 10.57
C GLU A 206 -5.81 12.24 9.10
N ILE A 207 -7.13 12.20 8.81
CA ILE A 207 -7.66 11.98 7.45
C ILE A 207 -6.96 12.80 6.36
N PRO A 208 -6.76 14.13 6.51
CA PRO A 208 -6.10 14.94 5.48
C PRO A 208 -4.66 14.49 5.18
N LYS A 209 -3.95 14.02 6.20
CA LYS A 209 -2.52 13.69 6.12
C LYS A 209 -2.25 12.43 5.31
N PHE A 210 -3.19 11.49 5.22
CA PHE A 210 -3.02 10.28 4.41
C PHE A 210 -2.84 10.61 2.92
N ASP A 211 -3.73 11.45 2.39
CA ASP A 211 -3.68 11.89 0.99
C ASP A 211 -2.49 12.81 0.72
N GLU A 212 -2.19 13.73 1.64
CA GLU A 212 -1.01 14.61 1.54
C GLU A 212 0.28 13.80 1.49
N THR A 213 0.44 12.82 2.38
CA THR A 213 1.65 11.99 2.46
C THR A 213 1.79 11.10 1.23
N TRP A 214 0.70 10.51 0.73
CA TRP A 214 0.74 9.75 -0.52
C TRP A 214 1.17 10.60 -1.71
N ARG A 215 0.61 11.82 -1.85
CA ARG A 215 1.00 12.74 -2.93
C ARG A 215 2.47 13.15 -2.80
N ALA A 216 2.90 13.51 -1.58
CA ALA A 216 4.27 13.91 -1.30
C ALA A 216 5.26 12.76 -1.58
N ALA A 217 4.97 11.54 -1.13
CA ALA A 217 5.81 10.38 -1.37
C ALA A 217 5.98 10.10 -2.87
N ARG A 218 4.88 10.14 -3.64
CA ARG A 218 4.92 9.96 -5.09
C ARG A 218 5.74 11.05 -5.78
N ASP A 219 5.55 12.30 -5.39
CA ASP A 219 6.24 13.46 -5.94
C ASP A 219 7.74 13.48 -5.61
N ILE A 220 8.11 13.20 -4.35
CA ILE A 220 9.49 13.03 -3.89
C ILE A 220 10.19 11.91 -4.67
N THR A 221 9.52 10.76 -4.84
CA THR A 221 10.04 9.62 -5.59
C THR A 221 10.38 10.04 -7.03
N LEU A 222 9.40 10.61 -7.73
CA LEU A 222 9.55 10.99 -9.14
C LEU A 222 10.60 12.09 -9.33
N ARG A 223 10.55 13.13 -8.50
CA ARG A 223 11.50 14.25 -8.55
C ARG A 223 12.93 13.78 -8.28
N THR A 224 13.14 13.04 -7.19
CA THR A 224 14.47 12.53 -6.82
C THR A 224 15.02 11.60 -7.89
N PHE A 225 14.20 10.67 -8.41
CA PHE A 225 14.60 9.76 -9.48
C PHE A 225 15.05 10.53 -10.74
N ALA A 226 14.29 11.56 -11.13
CA ALA A 226 14.60 12.36 -12.30
C ALA A 226 15.87 13.22 -12.13
N GLN A 227 16.00 13.89 -10.97
CA GLN A 227 17.02 14.93 -10.76
C GLN A 227 18.35 14.41 -10.19
N ASP A 228 18.35 13.29 -9.45
CA ASP A 228 19.56 12.76 -8.84
C ASP A 228 20.51 12.19 -9.91
N ASN A 229 21.77 12.63 -9.94
CA ASN A 229 22.82 11.93 -10.68
C ASN A 229 23.21 10.70 -9.84
N SER A 230 22.51 9.60 -10.08
CA SER A 230 22.45 8.46 -9.16
C SER A 230 23.78 7.70 -9.12
N ALA A 231 24.42 7.67 -7.95
CA ALA A 231 25.63 6.86 -7.74
C ALA A 231 25.31 5.35 -7.58
N SER A 232 24.12 5.04 -7.07
CA SER A 232 23.59 3.68 -6.92
C SER A 232 22.09 3.74 -6.59
N VAL A 233 21.38 2.64 -6.80
CA VAL A 233 19.96 2.51 -6.41
C VAL A 233 19.80 2.79 -4.91
N GLN A 234 20.72 2.26 -4.11
CA GLN A 234 20.77 2.38 -2.65
C GLN A 234 20.88 3.84 -2.19
N ASN A 235 21.74 4.63 -2.84
CA ASN A 235 21.89 6.04 -2.47
C ASN A 235 20.64 6.85 -2.82
N SER A 236 20.08 6.65 -4.02
CA SER A 236 18.90 7.39 -4.46
C SER A 236 17.65 7.03 -3.65
N MET A 237 17.43 5.75 -3.33
CA MET A 237 16.29 5.33 -2.50
C MET A 237 16.39 5.84 -1.06
N TYR A 238 17.60 5.92 -0.51
CA TYR A 238 17.83 6.48 0.83
C TYR A 238 17.46 7.97 0.88
N LYS A 239 17.89 8.77 -0.11
CA LYS A 239 17.52 10.19 -0.24
C LYS A 239 16.00 10.39 -0.34
N MET A 240 15.30 9.49 -1.04
CA MET A 240 13.83 9.53 -1.13
C MET A 240 13.19 9.24 0.23
N ALA A 241 13.67 8.21 0.93
CA ALA A 241 13.14 7.81 2.22
C ALA A 241 13.28 8.90 3.29
N GLU A 242 14.45 9.55 3.38
CA GLU A 242 14.67 10.66 4.31
C GLU A 242 13.71 11.83 4.07
N GLN A 243 13.50 12.21 2.80
CA GLN A 243 12.56 13.26 2.44
C GLN A 243 11.12 12.90 2.79
N ILE A 244 10.71 11.64 2.60
CA ILE A 244 9.36 11.17 2.95
C ILE A 244 9.14 11.18 4.46
N LEU A 245 10.11 10.72 5.24
CA LEU A 245 10.05 10.75 6.71
C LEU A 245 9.82 12.17 7.25
N ALA A 246 10.37 13.18 6.57
CA ALA A 246 10.22 14.59 6.94
C ALA A 246 8.86 15.21 6.59
N VAL A 247 7.99 14.53 5.81
CA VAL A 247 6.70 15.09 5.37
C VAL A 247 5.71 15.24 6.53
N GLN A 248 5.67 14.26 7.44
CA GLN A 248 4.80 14.29 8.62
C GLN A 248 5.63 13.99 9.88
N PRO A 249 6.39 14.98 10.39
CA PRO A 249 7.23 14.80 11.56
C PRO A 249 6.41 14.30 12.76
N GLY A 250 6.87 13.21 13.37
CA GLY A 250 6.19 12.61 14.53
C GLY A 250 4.93 11.80 14.21
N LEU A 251 4.64 11.50 12.94
CA LEU A 251 3.57 10.56 12.55
C LEU A 251 4.08 9.35 11.76
N LEU A 252 5.22 9.45 11.08
CA LEU A 252 5.83 8.33 10.36
C LEU A 252 6.90 7.66 11.23
N GLY A 253 6.82 6.34 11.36
CA GLY A 253 7.80 5.53 12.08
C GLY A 253 8.93 5.01 11.18
N SER A 254 8.62 4.66 9.93
CA SER A 254 9.60 4.16 8.96
C SER A 254 9.15 4.36 7.52
N VAL A 255 10.12 4.34 6.60
CA VAL A 255 9.90 4.29 5.14
C VAL A 255 10.75 3.14 4.59
N GLU A 256 10.16 2.34 3.72
CA GLU A 256 10.80 1.20 3.07
C GLU A 256 10.66 1.33 1.54
N TYR A 257 11.69 0.89 0.83
CA TYR A 257 11.71 0.82 -0.62
C TYR A 257 12.18 -0.57 -1.07
N SER A 258 11.50 -1.13 -2.06
CA SER A 258 11.93 -2.28 -2.83
C SER A 258 12.02 -1.88 -4.30
N LEU A 259 13.24 -1.89 -4.84
CA LEU A 259 13.54 -1.36 -6.18
C LEU A 259 14.28 -2.41 -7.02
N PRO A 260 13.57 -3.28 -7.77
CA PRO A 260 14.21 -4.18 -8.71
C PRO A 260 14.94 -3.38 -9.81
N ASN A 261 16.23 -3.65 -10.00
CA ASN A 261 16.97 -3.08 -11.11
C ASN A 261 16.62 -3.82 -12.41
N LYS A 262 15.80 -3.20 -13.26
CA LYS A 262 15.40 -3.75 -14.55
C LYS A 262 16.51 -3.43 -15.55
N HIS A 263 17.37 -4.42 -15.80
CA HIS A 263 18.55 -4.25 -16.64
C HIS A 263 18.22 -4.00 -18.11
N TYR A 264 18.83 -2.96 -18.67
CA TYR A 264 18.89 -2.70 -20.11
C TYR A 264 20.33 -2.88 -20.54
N PHE A 265 20.61 -4.02 -21.20
CA PHE A 265 21.95 -4.28 -21.71
C PHE A 265 22.14 -3.58 -23.06
N ASP A 266 23.26 -2.88 -23.19
CA ASP A 266 23.71 -2.42 -24.49
C ASP A 266 23.94 -3.63 -25.39
N LYS A 267 23.36 -3.61 -26.60
CA LYS A 267 23.82 -4.50 -27.65
C LYS A 267 25.26 -4.10 -27.93
N GLY A 268 26.21 -5.00 -27.63
CA GLY A 268 27.64 -4.78 -27.85
C GLY A 268 27.90 -4.06 -29.16
N GLY A 269 28.70 -3.00 -29.11
CA GLY A 269 28.82 -2.03 -30.18
C GLY A 269 29.08 -2.64 -31.56
N SER A 270 28.13 -2.43 -32.48
CA SER A 270 28.41 -1.83 -33.79
C SER A 270 27.10 -1.39 -34.45
N CYS A 271 26.84 -0.09 -34.43
CA CYS A 271 26.35 0.61 -35.62
C CYS A 271 27.24 1.84 -35.74
N ARG A 272 28.12 1.81 -36.74
CA ARG A 272 28.79 3.01 -37.24
C ARG A 272 27.76 3.95 -37.84
#